data_AF-A0A839HP12-F1
#
_entry.id   AF-A0A839HP12-F1
#
_cell.length_a   1.000
_cell.length_b   1.000
_cell.length_c   1.000
_cell.angle_alpha   90.00
_cell.angle_beta   90.00
_cell.angle_gamma   90.00
#
_symmetry.space_group_name_H-M   'P 1'
#
loop_
_entity.id
_entity.type
_entity.pdbx_description
1 polymer ?
#
loop_
_entity_poly.entity_id
_entity_poly.type
_entity_poly.pdbx_seq_one_letter_code
_entity_poly.pdbx_strand_id
1 'polypeptide(L)'
;MPMSPSTALPAAFADSPLSVNRLAAVQVQALLERADALRLQVRRDPRGTTFIDAGIATRGSTEAGLRIAEICMGGLGQVGLSTRADSAWADWPSWIEVRSAQPVLACLASQYAGWSLSASKEEAGGKKFFSLGSGPARALAQKEALYAELGYRDQAEAAVLVLEVDREPPSVVLDKILRDCGLQPPQLTIILTPTRSLAGTTQVVGRVLEVALHKAHELHFPLAQIVDGSASAPLPPPAADGLEAMGRTNDAILYGGRVHLTVDADDAAARQLAQQLPALNSRDYGKGFAEIFKAADYDFYKIDGALFAPAEVWVSSLQSGATFHGGRCDYELLRGQWQVGC
;
A
#
# COMPACT_ATOMS: atom_id res chain seq x y z
N MET A 1 -36.12 20.24 -15.36
CA MET A 1 -35.03 21.24 -15.34
C MET A 1 -33.77 20.55 -15.81
N PRO A 2 -32.98 21.12 -16.72
CA PRO A 2 -31.71 20.53 -17.11
C PRO A 2 -30.77 20.58 -15.89
N MET A 3 -30.15 19.44 -15.56
CA MET A 3 -29.13 19.40 -14.52
C MET A 3 -27.95 20.26 -14.96
N SER A 4 -27.56 21.19 -14.09
CA SER A 4 -26.38 22.03 -14.24
C SER A 4 -25.13 21.15 -14.48
N PRO A 5 -24.17 21.60 -15.30
CA PRO A 5 -22.92 20.88 -15.47
C PRO A 5 -22.21 20.79 -14.12
N SER A 6 -21.85 19.56 -13.74
CA SER A 6 -21.03 19.25 -12.57
C SER A 6 -19.81 20.17 -12.56
N THR A 7 -19.77 21.12 -11.64
CA THR A 7 -18.56 21.86 -11.31
C THR A 7 -17.54 20.85 -10.82
N ALA A 8 -16.48 20.63 -11.60
CA ALA A 8 -15.35 19.81 -11.19
C ALA A 8 -14.93 20.22 -9.77
N LEU A 9 -14.91 19.26 -8.84
CA LEU A 9 -14.42 19.48 -7.50
C LEU A 9 -13.00 20.08 -7.60
N PRO A 10 -12.66 21.12 -6.82
CA PRO A 10 -11.31 21.66 -6.83
C PRO A 10 -10.31 20.54 -6.53
N ALA A 11 -9.21 20.52 -7.28
CA ALA A 11 -8.11 19.58 -7.10
C ALA A 11 -7.67 19.58 -5.62
N ALA A 12 -7.82 18.44 -4.97
CA ALA A 12 -7.73 18.33 -3.51
C ALA A 12 -6.36 18.79 -2.94
N PHE A 13 -5.29 18.72 -3.73
CA PHE A 13 -3.92 18.92 -3.28
C PHE A 13 -3.04 19.73 -4.25
N ALA A 14 -3.64 20.54 -5.14
CA ALA A 14 -2.89 21.29 -6.17
C ALA A 14 -1.81 22.23 -5.63
N ASP A 15 -2.06 22.86 -4.48
CA ASP A 15 -1.14 23.82 -3.86
C ASP A 15 -0.35 23.21 -2.69
N SER A 16 -0.32 21.87 -2.57
CA SER A 16 0.39 21.21 -1.47
C SER A 16 1.89 21.51 -1.54
N PRO A 17 2.51 22.07 -0.48
CA PRO A 17 3.95 22.32 -0.44
C PRO A 17 4.76 21.05 -0.13
N LEU A 18 4.10 19.93 0.15
CA LEU A 18 4.73 18.69 0.55
C LEU A 18 5.36 17.99 -0.66
N SER A 19 6.57 17.46 -0.47
CA SER A 19 7.26 16.63 -1.45
C SER A 19 7.49 15.23 -0.87
N VAL A 20 6.70 14.26 -1.33
CA VAL A 20 6.80 12.86 -0.88
C VAL A 20 8.16 12.24 -1.20
N ASN A 21 8.83 12.68 -2.28
CA ASN A 21 10.17 12.23 -2.63
C ASN A 21 11.24 12.82 -1.71
N ARG A 22 11.19 14.13 -1.41
CA ARG A 22 12.17 14.75 -0.49
C ARG A 22 12.04 14.22 0.93
N LEU A 23 10.81 14.01 1.39
CA LEU A 23 10.54 13.44 2.72
C LEU A 23 10.99 11.97 2.79
N ALA A 24 10.66 11.16 1.79
CA ALA A 24 11.12 9.77 1.72
C ALA A 24 12.65 9.65 1.58
N ALA A 25 13.34 10.62 0.97
CA ALA A 25 14.80 10.58 0.82
C ALA A 25 15.53 10.47 2.17
N VAL A 26 15.02 11.12 3.23
CA VAL A 26 15.55 11.00 4.60
C VAL A 26 15.46 9.56 5.11
N GLN A 27 14.32 8.91 4.85
CA GLN A 27 14.09 7.52 5.26
C GLN A 27 14.90 6.53 4.44
N VAL A 28 15.07 6.77 3.14
CA VAL A 28 15.95 5.98 2.26
C VAL A 28 17.39 6.05 2.75
N GLN A 29 17.88 7.24 3.11
CA GLN A 29 19.22 7.40 3.65
C GLN A 29 19.39 6.62 4.96
N ALA A 30 18.43 6.70 5.89
CA ALA A 30 18.44 5.92 7.13
C ALA A 30 18.33 4.40 6.89
N LEU A 31 17.67 3.97 5.82
CA LEU A 31 17.60 2.56 5.40
C LEU A 31 18.96 2.07 4.90
N LEU A 32 19.64 2.87 4.06
CA LEU A 32 20.96 2.58 3.52
C LEU A 32 22.03 2.47 4.62
N GLU A 33 22.02 3.40 5.58
CA GLU A 33 22.96 3.41 6.72
C GLU A 33 22.83 2.16 7.61
N ARG A 34 21.66 1.52 7.61
CA ARG A 34 21.37 0.34 8.43
C ARG A 34 21.24 -0.94 7.61
N ALA A 35 21.62 -0.93 6.33
CA ALA A 35 21.37 -2.02 5.40
C ALA A 35 21.84 -3.39 5.94
N ASP A 36 23.08 -3.46 6.45
CA ASP A 36 23.65 -4.71 6.99
C ASP A 36 22.85 -5.23 8.20
N ALA A 37 22.54 -4.35 9.16
CA ALA A 37 21.77 -4.69 10.35
C ALA A 37 20.33 -5.13 10.01
N LEU A 38 19.78 -4.62 8.91
CA LEU A 38 18.46 -4.94 8.40
C LEU A 38 18.45 -6.15 7.45
N ARG A 39 19.64 -6.72 7.16
CA ARG A 39 19.88 -7.82 6.22
C ARG A 39 19.43 -7.48 4.80
N LEU A 40 19.79 -6.29 4.34
CA LEU A 40 19.56 -5.78 2.99
C LEU A 40 20.85 -5.84 2.19
N GLN A 41 20.74 -5.99 0.87
CA GLN A 41 21.87 -5.85 -0.03
C GLN A 41 21.66 -4.57 -0.85
N VAL A 42 22.64 -3.68 -0.76
CA VAL A 42 22.66 -2.44 -1.55
C VAL A 42 23.68 -2.60 -2.67
N ARG A 43 23.27 -2.28 -3.89
CA ARG A 43 24.16 -2.29 -5.06
C ARG A 43 23.86 -1.09 -5.95
N ARG A 44 24.87 -0.57 -6.63
CA ARG A 44 24.67 0.35 -7.77
C ARG A 44 24.90 -0.39 -9.08
N ASP A 45 24.07 -0.13 -10.07
CA ASP A 45 24.32 -0.61 -11.43
C ASP A 45 25.43 0.24 -12.11
N PRO A 46 25.93 -0.18 -13.30
CA PRO A 46 26.94 0.59 -14.02
C PRO A 46 26.50 2.00 -14.45
N ARG A 47 25.19 2.29 -14.44
CA ARG A 47 24.64 3.61 -14.79
C ARG A 47 24.53 4.52 -13.57
N GLY A 48 24.55 3.97 -12.36
CA GLY A 48 24.47 4.67 -11.09
C GLY A 48 23.15 4.46 -10.33
N THR A 49 22.17 3.75 -10.89
CA THR A 49 20.91 3.41 -10.21
C THR A 49 21.21 2.60 -8.95
N THR A 50 20.62 3.00 -7.83
CA THR A 50 20.76 2.25 -6.57
C THR A 50 19.65 1.20 -6.47
N PHE A 51 20.01 -0.04 -6.19
CA PHE A 51 19.12 -1.16 -5.91
C PHE A 51 19.28 -1.58 -4.45
N ILE A 52 18.15 -1.77 -3.77
CA ILE A 52 18.06 -2.31 -2.42
C ILE A 52 17.27 -3.62 -2.50
N ASP A 53 17.97 -4.75 -2.39
CA ASP A 53 17.34 -6.06 -2.30
C ASP A 53 16.96 -6.37 -0.84
N ALA A 54 15.65 -6.42 -0.59
CA ALA A 54 15.06 -6.70 0.71
C ALA A 54 14.45 -8.11 0.84
N GLY A 55 14.69 -9.02 -0.12
CA GLY A 55 14.16 -10.38 0.01
C GLY A 55 14.36 -11.36 -1.14
N ILE A 56 15.02 -10.98 -2.24
CA ILE A 56 15.29 -11.85 -3.39
C ILE A 56 16.46 -12.78 -3.08
N ALA A 57 17.65 -12.21 -2.92
CA ALA A 57 18.88 -12.90 -2.52
C ALA A 57 19.20 -12.71 -1.03
N THR A 58 18.54 -11.75 -0.37
CA THR A 58 18.67 -11.50 1.06
C THR A 58 17.48 -12.06 1.85
N ARG A 59 17.65 -12.20 3.16
CA ARG A 59 16.55 -12.56 4.07
C ARG A 59 15.63 -11.38 4.37
N GLY A 60 16.17 -10.15 4.34
CA GLY A 60 15.51 -8.97 4.88
C GLY A 60 15.14 -9.10 6.35
N SER A 61 14.26 -8.22 6.80
CA SER A 61 13.74 -8.23 8.17
C SER A 61 12.35 -7.59 8.22
N THR A 62 11.59 -7.88 9.27
CA THR A 62 10.34 -7.17 9.56
C THR A 62 10.59 -5.67 9.72
N GLU A 63 11.64 -5.28 10.44
CA GLU A 63 12.07 -3.89 10.59
C GLU A 63 12.37 -3.21 9.25
N ALA A 64 13.01 -3.91 8.30
CA ALA A 64 13.19 -3.39 6.94
C ALA A 64 11.84 -3.15 6.26
N GLY A 65 10.90 -4.09 6.39
CA GLY A 65 9.56 -3.95 5.84
C GLY A 65 8.77 -2.78 6.42
N LEU A 66 8.89 -2.51 7.73
CA LEU A 66 8.28 -1.33 8.38
C LEU A 66 8.81 -0.04 7.75
N ARG A 67 10.14 0.10 7.64
CA ARG A 67 10.79 1.27 7.03
C ARG A 67 10.44 1.43 5.56
N ILE A 68 10.37 0.32 4.83
CA ILE A 68 9.98 0.33 3.41
C ILE A 68 8.51 0.75 3.26
N ALA A 69 7.63 0.35 4.18
CA ALA A 69 6.24 0.82 4.19
C ALA A 69 6.15 2.34 4.43
N GLU A 70 6.95 2.90 5.36
CA GLU A 70 7.04 4.35 5.55
C GLU A 70 7.58 5.08 4.30
N ILE A 71 8.57 4.49 3.63
CA ILE A 71 9.09 5.00 2.35
C ILE A 71 8.00 4.96 1.28
N CYS A 72 7.23 3.88 1.18
CA CYS A 72 6.07 3.80 0.30
C CYS A 72 5.09 4.93 0.62
N MET A 73 4.89 5.26 1.90
CA MET A 73 4.04 6.38 2.35
C MET A 73 4.66 7.78 2.15
N GLY A 74 5.79 7.89 1.45
CA GLY A 74 6.36 9.19 1.08
C GLY A 74 6.90 10.00 2.26
N GLY A 75 7.23 9.33 3.38
CA GLY A 75 7.62 9.99 4.62
C GLY A 75 6.49 10.70 5.37
N LEU A 76 5.23 10.55 4.93
CA LEU A 76 4.04 11.13 5.55
C LEU A 76 3.26 10.13 6.41
N GLY A 77 3.76 8.90 6.55
CA GLY A 77 3.19 7.85 7.38
C GLY A 77 4.19 7.33 8.40
N GLN A 78 3.67 6.77 9.49
CA GLN A 78 4.44 6.06 10.51
C GLN A 78 3.94 4.62 10.58
N VAL A 79 4.87 3.66 10.55
CA VAL A 79 4.55 2.23 10.55
C VAL A 79 5.35 1.54 11.66
N GLY A 80 4.65 0.88 12.57
CA GLY A 80 5.27 0.24 13.74
C GLY A 80 4.75 -1.16 13.99
N LEU A 81 5.48 -1.92 14.80
CA LEU A 81 5.02 -3.20 15.33
C LEU A 81 4.42 -2.98 16.73
N SER A 82 3.29 -3.60 17.01
CA SER A 82 2.70 -3.67 18.34
C SER A 82 2.44 -5.11 18.74
N THR A 83 2.45 -5.37 20.05
CA THR A 83 1.95 -6.62 20.65
C THR A 83 0.62 -6.31 21.31
N ARG A 84 -0.47 -6.95 20.86
CA ARG A 84 -1.81 -6.72 21.42
C ARG A 84 -2.20 -7.85 22.37
N ALA A 85 -1.76 -7.73 23.63
CA ALA A 85 -2.02 -8.72 24.67
C ALA A 85 -3.51 -8.84 25.07
N ASP A 86 -4.32 -7.84 24.73
CA ASP A 86 -5.74 -7.69 25.09
C ASP A 86 -6.68 -7.66 23.89
N SER A 87 -6.20 -8.04 22.69
CA SER A 87 -7.08 -8.13 21.52
C SER A 87 -8.03 -9.33 21.60
N ALA A 88 -9.15 -9.25 20.87
CA ALA A 88 -10.06 -10.38 20.69
C ALA A 88 -9.39 -11.60 20.01
N TRP A 89 -8.16 -11.44 19.52
CA TRP A 89 -7.26 -12.52 19.12
C TRP A 89 -5.96 -12.48 19.93
N ALA A 90 -6.10 -12.60 21.26
CA ALA A 90 -4.99 -12.49 22.23
C ALA A 90 -3.80 -13.42 21.92
N ASP A 91 -4.04 -14.55 21.23
CA ASP A 91 -3.00 -15.50 20.85
C ASP A 91 -2.12 -15.05 19.68
N TRP A 92 -2.50 -13.98 18.94
CA TRP A 92 -1.67 -13.47 17.84
C TRP A 92 -0.71 -12.36 18.31
N PRO A 93 0.61 -12.59 18.27
CA PRO A 93 1.55 -11.74 19.00
C PRO A 93 1.95 -10.46 18.24
N SER A 94 1.79 -10.40 16.92
CA SER A 94 2.41 -9.36 16.09
C SER A 94 1.42 -8.62 15.22
N TRP A 95 1.37 -7.31 15.38
CA TRP A 95 0.47 -6.40 14.66
C TRP A 95 1.24 -5.26 14.03
N ILE A 96 0.86 -4.88 12.82
CA ILE A 96 1.30 -3.64 12.19
C ILE A 96 0.33 -2.54 12.59
N GLU A 97 0.88 -1.39 13.01
CA GLU A 97 0.14 -0.15 13.25
C GLU A 97 0.61 0.87 12.22
N VAL A 98 -0.34 1.54 11.57
CA VAL A 98 -0.10 2.57 10.54
C VAL A 98 -0.85 3.82 10.94
N ARG A 99 -0.25 5.00 10.79
CA ARG A 99 -0.95 6.28 10.97
C ARG A 99 -0.38 7.36 10.06
N SER A 100 -1.23 8.32 9.69
CA SER A 100 -0.84 9.49 8.91
C SER A 100 -1.77 10.66 9.17
N ALA A 101 -1.18 11.84 9.39
CA ALA A 101 -1.87 13.12 9.42
C ALA A 101 -2.06 13.74 8.01
N GLN A 102 -1.58 13.06 6.97
CA GLN A 102 -1.77 13.42 5.56
C GLN A 102 -2.12 12.15 4.76
N PRO A 103 -3.19 11.42 5.16
CA PRO A 103 -3.39 10.03 4.76
C PRO A 103 -3.58 9.87 3.25
N VAL A 104 -4.24 10.82 2.57
CA VAL A 104 -4.44 10.72 1.12
C VAL A 104 -3.12 10.89 0.36
N LEU A 105 -2.26 11.84 0.73
CA LEU A 105 -0.95 11.99 0.08
C LEU A 105 -0.04 10.80 0.39
N ALA A 106 -0.02 10.36 1.65
CA ALA A 106 0.77 9.22 2.07
C ALA A 106 0.35 7.94 1.34
N CYS A 107 -0.95 7.64 1.33
CA CYS A 107 -1.48 6.40 0.80
C CYS A 107 -1.69 6.44 -0.71
N LEU A 108 -2.44 7.40 -1.25
CA LEU A 108 -2.83 7.39 -2.68
C LEU A 108 -1.78 8.02 -3.59
N ALA A 109 -1.22 9.16 -3.18
CA ALA A 109 -0.20 9.85 -3.98
C ALA A 109 1.19 9.18 -3.92
N SER A 110 1.41 8.27 -2.97
CA SER A 110 2.69 7.58 -2.79
C SER A 110 2.53 6.05 -2.62
N GLN A 111 1.94 5.55 -1.52
CA GLN A 111 1.98 4.13 -1.17
C GLN A 111 1.31 3.21 -2.20
N TYR A 112 0.17 3.63 -2.76
CA TYR A 112 -0.66 2.85 -3.68
C TYR A 112 0.15 2.25 -4.81
N ALA A 113 -0.12 0.98 -5.11
CA ALA A 113 0.54 0.23 -6.17
C ALA A 113 -0.15 0.50 -7.53
N GLY A 114 -0.16 1.75 -7.97
CA GLY A 114 -0.92 2.18 -9.15
C GLY A 114 -0.15 2.13 -10.48
N TRP A 115 1.18 2.10 -10.44
CA TRP A 115 1.97 2.27 -11.66
C TRP A 115 2.27 0.94 -12.34
N SER A 116 1.52 0.62 -13.41
CA SER A 116 1.76 -0.59 -14.20
C SER A 116 3.08 -0.54 -14.98
N LEU A 117 3.95 -1.51 -14.71
CA LEU A 117 5.26 -1.67 -15.34
C LEU A 117 5.37 -3.07 -15.94
N SER A 118 5.57 -3.14 -17.25
CA SER A 118 5.63 -4.43 -17.97
C SER A 118 6.70 -4.44 -19.05
N ALA A 119 7.20 -5.63 -19.35
CA ALA A 119 8.04 -5.91 -20.52
C ALA A 119 7.68 -7.27 -21.12
N SER A 120 7.76 -7.37 -22.45
CA SER A 120 7.55 -8.61 -23.18
C SER A 120 8.63 -9.65 -22.83
N LYS A 121 8.46 -10.90 -23.30
CA LYS A 121 9.49 -11.93 -23.11
C LYS A 121 10.80 -11.54 -23.81
N GLU A 122 10.70 -10.95 -25.00
CA GLU A 122 11.81 -10.51 -25.82
C GLU A 122 12.58 -9.39 -25.13
N GLU A 123 11.86 -8.39 -24.62
CA GLU A 123 12.46 -7.24 -23.93
C GLU A 123 13.07 -7.61 -22.56
N ALA A 124 12.58 -8.68 -21.93
CA ALA A 124 13.00 -9.13 -20.60
C ALA A 124 13.92 -10.37 -20.62
N GLY A 125 14.46 -10.75 -21.78
CA GLY A 125 15.44 -11.83 -21.87
C GLY A 125 14.87 -13.24 -21.58
N GLY A 126 13.61 -13.48 -21.94
CA GLY A 126 13.00 -14.81 -21.97
C GLY A 126 11.78 -15.01 -21.05
N LYS A 127 11.54 -14.10 -20.09
CA LYS A 127 10.38 -14.17 -19.17
C LYS A 127 9.67 -12.82 -19.07
N LYS A 128 8.37 -12.80 -19.40
CA LYS A 128 7.51 -11.60 -19.28
C LYS A 128 7.66 -10.98 -17.89
N PHE A 129 7.93 -9.68 -17.84
CA PHE A 129 7.99 -8.92 -16.59
C PHE A 129 6.68 -8.15 -16.40
N PHE A 130 6.16 -8.18 -15.18
CA PHE A 130 5.04 -7.36 -14.76
C PHE A 130 5.19 -7.06 -13.27
N SER A 131 4.97 -5.81 -12.90
CA SER A 131 4.89 -5.37 -11.51
C SER A 131 4.06 -4.09 -11.42
N LEU A 132 3.53 -3.83 -10.23
CA LEU A 132 2.91 -2.56 -9.87
C LEU A 132 3.90 -1.77 -9.02
N GLY A 133 4.33 -0.61 -9.52
CA GLY A 133 5.20 0.30 -8.82
C GLY A 133 4.46 1.03 -7.70
N SER A 134 5.07 1.07 -6.52
CA SER A 134 4.62 1.81 -5.33
C SER A 134 5.65 2.85 -4.92
N GLY A 135 5.22 3.87 -4.18
CA GLY A 135 6.09 4.86 -3.57
C GLY A 135 6.17 6.19 -4.32
N PRO A 136 6.97 7.13 -3.80
CA PRO A 136 6.89 8.54 -4.12
C PRO A 136 7.30 8.87 -5.56
N ALA A 137 8.09 8.02 -6.24
CA ALA A 137 8.42 8.19 -7.66
C ALA A 137 7.18 8.30 -8.56
N ARG A 138 6.07 7.67 -8.18
CA ARG A 138 4.80 7.76 -8.90
C ARG A 138 4.33 9.22 -9.05
N ALA A 139 4.56 10.05 -8.04
CA ALA A 139 4.16 11.46 -8.04
C ALA A 139 4.99 12.36 -8.97
N LEU A 140 6.14 11.88 -9.44
CA LEU A 140 6.89 12.50 -10.54
C LEU A 140 6.36 12.03 -11.90
N ALA A 141 6.08 10.73 -12.01
CA ALA A 141 5.70 10.07 -13.26
C ALA A 141 4.27 10.37 -13.73
N GLN A 142 3.33 10.49 -12.78
CA GLN A 142 1.91 10.77 -12.98
C GLN A 142 1.27 9.95 -14.11
N LYS A 143 1.40 8.61 -14.05
CA LYS A 143 0.86 7.73 -15.11
C LYS A 143 -0.56 7.23 -14.84
N GLU A 144 -1.03 7.40 -13.61
CA GLU A 144 -2.38 7.06 -13.19
C GLU A 144 -3.34 8.24 -13.33
N ALA A 145 -4.59 7.96 -13.71
CA ALA A 145 -5.67 8.96 -13.75
C ALA A 145 -5.91 9.63 -12.39
N LEU A 146 -5.64 8.90 -11.30
CA LEU A 146 -5.68 9.36 -9.91
C LEU A 146 -4.97 10.71 -9.70
N TYR A 147 -3.84 10.97 -10.35
CA TYR A 147 -3.11 12.22 -10.16
C TYR A 147 -3.85 13.46 -10.68
N ALA A 148 -4.72 13.30 -11.69
CA ALA A 148 -5.59 14.39 -12.13
C ALA A 148 -6.67 14.72 -11.09
N GLU A 149 -7.19 13.71 -10.41
CA GLU A 149 -8.20 13.85 -9.35
C GLU A 149 -7.61 14.45 -8.07
N LEU A 150 -6.42 14.00 -7.68
CA LEU A 150 -5.66 14.58 -6.57
C LEU A 150 -5.21 16.01 -6.89
N GLY A 151 -4.93 16.28 -8.17
CA GLY A 151 -4.24 17.48 -8.66
C GLY A 151 -2.85 17.68 -8.07
N TYR A 152 -2.25 16.63 -7.51
CA TYR A 152 -0.93 16.68 -6.89
C TYR A 152 0.16 16.27 -7.88
N ARG A 153 1.27 17.01 -7.87
CA ARG A 153 2.51 16.67 -8.58
C ARG A 153 3.69 16.99 -7.70
N ASP A 154 4.59 16.03 -7.53
CA ASP A 154 5.81 16.27 -6.77
C ASP A 154 6.90 16.92 -7.66
N GLN A 155 7.85 17.60 -7.03
CA GLN A 155 9.05 18.15 -7.65
C GLN A 155 10.27 17.80 -6.80
N ALA A 156 11.07 16.84 -7.26
CA ALA A 156 12.26 16.39 -6.57
C ALA A 156 13.36 15.96 -7.56
N GLU A 157 14.60 16.03 -7.09
CA GLU A 157 15.80 15.70 -7.87
C GLU A 157 16.18 14.21 -7.76
N ALA A 158 15.55 13.47 -6.85
CA ALA A 158 15.74 12.05 -6.65
C ALA A 158 14.44 11.41 -6.23
N ALA A 159 14.29 10.12 -6.53
CA ALA A 159 13.09 9.38 -6.21
C ALA A 159 13.39 7.93 -5.83
N VAL A 160 12.43 7.35 -5.12
CA VAL A 160 12.43 5.94 -4.76
C VAL A 160 11.15 5.27 -5.26
N LEU A 161 11.32 4.10 -5.86
CA LEU A 161 10.23 3.23 -6.28
C LEU A 161 10.41 1.86 -5.62
N VAL A 162 9.32 1.34 -5.07
CA VAL A 162 9.26 0.02 -4.44
C VAL A 162 8.53 -0.93 -5.38
N LEU A 163 9.14 -2.09 -5.64
CA LEU A 163 8.61 -3.11 -6.53
C LEU A 163 8.43 -4.43 -5.77
N GLU A 164 7.21 -4.93 -5.78
CA GLU A 164 6.90 -6.28 -5.32
C GLU A 164 7.22 -7.28 -6.44
N VAL A 165 8.46 -7.75 -6.46
CA VAL A 165 9.00 -8.63 -7.51
C VAL A 165 9.96 -9.65 -6.94
N ASP A 166 10.15 -10.76 -7.66
CA ASP A 166 11.09 -11.84 -7.34
C ASP A 166 12.42 -11.75 -8.10
N ARG A 167 12.58 -10.74 -8.95
CA ARG A 167 13.77 -10.47 -9.76
C ARG A 167 13.87 -8.99 -10.11
N GLU A 168 15.08 -8.54 -10.42
CA GLU A 168 15.32 -7.16 -10.86
C GLU A 168 14.50 -6.81 -12.13
N PRO A 169 14.00 -5.56 -12.25
CA PRO A 169 13.36 -5.10 -13.48
C PRO A 169 14.36 -5.10 -14.65
N PRO A 170 13.93 -5.51 -15.87
CA PRO A 170 14.78 -5.43 -17.04
C PRO A 170 15.09 -3.97 -17.42
N SER A 171 16.16 -3.77 -18.21
CA SER A 171 16.63 -2.43 -18.60
C SER A 171 15.55 -1.57 -19.25
N VAL A 172 14.67 -2.16 -20.08
CA VAL A 172 13.56 -1.43 -20.72
C VAL A 172 12.60 -0.81 -19.70
N VAL A 173 12.34 -1.50 -18.58
CA VAL A 173 11.47 -1.02 -17.50
C VAL A 173 12.19 0.06 -16.72
N LEU A 174 13.48 -0.13 -16.42
CA LEU A 174 14.29 0.88 -15.77
C LEU A 174 14.37 2.18 -16.58
N ASP A 175 14.59 2.07 -17.89
CA ASP A 175 14.59 3.21 -18.81
C ASP A 175 13.25 3.92 -18.86
N LYS A 176 12.16 3.15 -18.81
CA LYS A 176 10.81 3.72 -18.72
C LYS A 176 10.62 4.51 -17.43
N ILE A 177 11.02 3.96 -16.28
CA ILE A 177 10.91 4.64 -14.98
C ILE A 177 11.70 5.95 -15.00
N LEU A 178 12.95 5.93 -15.45
CA LEU A 178 13.81 7.11 -15.53
C LEU A 178 13.22 8.20 -16.43
N ARG A 179 12.76 7.84 -17.63
CA ARG A 179 12.11 8.79 -18.57
C ARG A 179 10.85 9.37 -17.98
N ASP A 180 9.99 8.53 -17.40
CA ASP A 180 8.70 8.95 -16.88
C ASP A 180 8.84 9.87 -15.67
N CYS A 181 9.81 9.62 -14.79
CA CYS A 181 10.12 10.48 -13.65
C CYS A 181 10.98 11.71 -14.00
N GLY A 182 11.56 11.78 -15.21
CA GLY A 182 12.49 12.84 -15.60
C GLY A 182 13.82 12.79 -14.83
N LEU A 183 14.31 11.60 -14.49
CA LEU A 183 15.50 11.38 -13.67
C LEU A 183 16.68 10.80 -14.45
N GLN A 184 17.89 11.09 -13.96
CA GLN A 184 19.12 10.39 -14.32
C GLN A 184 19.30 9.15 -13.44
N PRO A 185 20.04 8.12 -13.89
CA PRO A 185 20.19 6.88 -13.13
C PRO A 185 20.67 7.05 -11.67
N PRO A 186 21.67 7.91 -11.35
CA PRO A 186 22.10 8.13 -9.95
C PRO A 186 21.03 8.74 -9.03
N GLN A 187 19.95 9.29 -9.60
CA GLN A 187 18.84 9.92 -8.89
C GLN A 187 17.71 8.93 -8.56
N LEU A 188 17.82 7.68 -9.02
CA LEU A 188 16.80 6.65 -8.82
C LEU A 188 17.28 5.58 -7.85
N THR A 189 16.44 5.32 -6.84
CA THR A 189 16.55 4.14 -5.97
C THR A 189 15.38 3.19 -6.23
N ILE A 190 15.69 1.90 -6.44
CA ILE A 190 14.71 0.83 -6.56
C ILE A 190 14.82 -0.09 -5.34
N ILE A 191 13.72 -0.31 -4.64
CA ILE A 191 13.63 -1.27 -3.54
C ILE A 191 12.84 -2.49 -4.01
N LEU A 192 13.40 -3.68 -3.84
CA LEU A 192 12.82 -4.95 -4.29
C LEU A 192 12.32 -5.75 -3.09
N THR A 193 11.02 -6.05 -3.05
CA THR A 193 10.37 -6.72 -1.92
C THR A 193 9.49 -7.89 -2.37
N PRO A 194 10.05 -9.11 -2.55
CA PRO A 194 9.21 -10.27 -2.87
C PRO A 194 8.19 -10.53 -1.76
N THR A 195 6.94 -10.81 -2.10
CA THR A 195 5.83 -11.02 -1.14
C THR A 195 6.15 -12.08 -0.07
N ARG A 196 6.86 -13.14 -0.47
CA ARG A 196 7.32 -14.25 0.40
C ARG A 196 8.42 -13.88 1.40
N SER A 197 8.97 -12.68 1.33
CA SER A 197 10.05 -12.23 2.22
C SER A 197 9.49 -11.54 3.46
N LEU A 198 10.30 -11.43 4.53
CA LEU A 198 9.93 -10.68 5.73
C LEU A 198 9.57 -9.22 5.40
N ALA A 199 10.37 -8.56 4.55
CA ALA A 199 10.13 -7.18 4.16
C ALA A 199 8.88 -7.04 3.27
N GLY A 200 8.71 -7.94 2.30
CA GLY A 200 7.55 -7.96 1.40
C GLY A 200 6.24 -8.21 2.14
N THR A 201 6.17 -9.26 2.96
CA THR A 201 4.98 -9.53 3.80
C THR A 201 4.63 -8.32 4.66
N THR A 202 5.62 -7.73 5.33
CA THR A 202 5.42 -6.58 6.22
C THR A 202 4.94 -5.34 5.46
N GLN A 203 5.56 -4.98 4.32
CA GLN A 203 5.16 -3.78 3.59
C GLN A 203 3.75 -3.90 3.00
N VAL A 204 3.36 -5.10 2.55
CA VAL A 204 2.00 -5.33 2.04
C VAL A 204 0.99 -5.15 3.16
N VAL A 205 1.20 -5.76 4.33
CA VAL A 205 0.29 -5.59 5.48
C VAL A 205 0.27 -4.13 5.97
N GLY A 206 1.39 -3.42 5.85
CA GLY A 206 1.48 -1.96 6.11
C GLY A 206 0.60 -1.09 5.20
N ARG A 207 -0.07 -1.67 4.19
CA ARG A 207 -1.04 -0.98 3.33
C ARG A 207 -2.46 -0.97 3.88
N VAL A 208 -2.70 -1.50 5.09
CA VAL A 208 -4.03 -1.55 5.70
C VAL A 208 -4.77 -0.20 5.69
N LEU A 209 -4.06 0.91 5.90
CA LEU A 209 -4.63 2.25 5.77
C LEU A 209 -4.91 2.58 4.29
N GLU A 210 -3.93 2.37 3.40
CA GLU A 210 -4.05 2.66 1.97
C GLU A 210 -5.22 1.95 1.30
N VAL A 211 -5.45 0.69 1.62
CA VAL A 211 -6.60 -0.08 1.11
C VAL A 211 -7.93 0.60 1.46
N ALA A 212 -8.06 1.18 2.66
CA ALA A 212 -9.26 1.94 3.04
C ALA A 212 -9.37 3.27 2.28
N LEU A 213 -8.25 3.98 2.06
CA LEU A 213 -8.25 5.23 1.28
C LEU A 213 -8.57 4.97 -0.19
N HIS A 214 -8.05 3.88 -0.76
CA HIS A 214 -8.36 3.47 -2.13
C HIS A 214 -9.84 3.10 -2.25
N LYS A 215 -10.37 2.35 -1.27
CA LYS A 215 -11.81 2.04 -1.26
C LYS A 215 -12.68 3.29 -1.08
N ALA A 216 -12.26 4.27 -0.28
CA ALA A 216 -12.95 5.55 -0.17
C ALA A 216 -12.97 6.32 -1.51
N HIS A 217 -11.86 6.29 -2.25
CA HIS A 217 -11.76 6.86 -3.60
C HIS A 217 -12.72 6.17 -4.59
N GLU A 218 -12.77 4.84 -4.60
CA GLU A 218 -13.69 4.04 -5.42
C GLU A 218 -15.17 4.25 -5.05
N LEU A 219 -15.45 4.64 -3.80
CA LEU A 219 -16.79 5.05 -3.35
C LEU A 219 -17.10 6.53 -3.68
N HIS A 220 -16.18 7.22 -4.35
CA HIS A 220 -16.25 8.64 -4.69
C HIS A 220 -16.41 9.56 -3.46
N PHE A 221 -15.89 9.14 -2.30
CA PHE A 221 -15.82 10.01 -1.14
C PHE A 221 -14.86 11.18 -1.43
N PRO A 222 -15.20 12.44 -1.10
CA PRO A 222 -14.32 13.58 -1.35
C PRO A 222 -13.00 13.45 -0.59
N LEU A 223 -11.91 13.11 -1.29
CA LEU A 223 -10.62 12.79 -0.66
C LEU A 223 -10.06 13.96 0.17
N ALA A 224 -10.33 15.20 -0.22
CA ALA A 224 -9.94 16.39 0.56
C ALA A 224 -10.58 16.45 1.96
N GLN A 225 -11.69 15.73 2.18
CA GLN A 225 -12.38 15.68 3.47
C GLN A 225 -11.80 14.62 4.41
N ILE A 226 -10.86 13.77 3.97
CA ILE A 226 -10.20 12.80 4.87
C ILE A 226 -8.97 13.48 5.49
N VAL A 227 -9.07 13.79 6.78
CA VAL A 227 -8.11 14.66 7.49
C VAL A 227 -7.01 13.86 8.19
N ASP A 228 -7.37 12.75 8.84
CA ASP A 228 -6.45 11.91 9.60
C ASP A 228 -6.84 10.44 9.44
N GLY A 229 -5.87 9.54 9.58
CA GLY A 229 -6.10 8.11 9.47
C GLY A 229 -5.13 7.30 10.31
N SER A 230 -5.66 6.28 10.97
CA SER A 230 -4.89 5.23 11.61
C SER A 230 -5.47 3.86 11.29
N ALA A 231 -4.62 2.84 11.31
CA ALA A 231 -5.02 1.50 10.97
C ALA A 231 -4.12 0.45 11.62
N SER A 232 -4.62 -0.77 11.72
CA SER A 232 -3.87 -1.91 12.22
C SER A 232 -4.24 -3.19 11.52
N ALA A 233 -3.29 -4.09 11.31
CA ALA A 233 -3.54 -5.44 10.80
C ALA A 233 -2.60 -6.45 11.46
N PRO A 234 -3.04 -7.71 11.67
CA PRO A 234 -2.16 -8.75 12.20
C PRO A 234 -1.09 -9.09 11.16
N LEU A 235 0.16 -9.26 11.58
CA LEU A 235 1.26 -9.61 10.71
C LEU A 235 1.39 -11.14 10.59
N PRO A 236 1.07 -11.78 9.44
CA PRO A 236 1.28 -13.20 9.25
C PRO A 236 2.78 -13.52 9.09
N PRO A 237 3.22 -14.76 9.40
CA PRO A 237 4.54 -15.21 8.98
C PRO A 237 4.58 -15.31 7.45
N PRO A 238 5.72 -14.99 6.80
CA PRO A 238 5.85 -15.17 5.36
C PRO A 238 5.62 -16.63 4.96
N ALA A 239 4.87 -16.85 3.87
CA ALA A 239 4.71 -18.17 3.29
C ALA A 239 5.85 -18.47 2.30
N ALA A 240 6.20 -19.75 2.14
CA ALA A 240 7.23 -20.18 1.19
C ALA A 240 6.76 -20.04 -0.28
N ASP A 241 5.49 -20.36 -0.53
CA ASP A 241 4.86 -20.23 -1.84
C ASP A 241 4.35 -18.80 -2.07
N GLY A 242 4.53 -18.29 -3.30
CA GLY A 242 4.18 -16.90 -3.63
C GLY A 242 2.68 -16.61 -3.62
N LEU A 243 1.86 -17.58 -4.05
CA LEU A 243 0.41 -17.45 -4.04
C LEU A 243 -0.11 -17.46 -2.60
N GLU A 244 0.41 -18.36 -1.77
CA GLU A 244 0.08 -18.38 -0.33
C GLU A 244 0.53 -17.10 0.39
N ALA A 245 1.71 -16.56 0.05
CA ALA A 245 2.21 -15.32 0.64
C ALA A 245 1.31 -14.12 0.27
N MET A 246 0.89 -14.05 -0.99
CA MET A 246 -0.09 -13.07 -1.46
C MET A 246 -1.44 -13.26 -0.75
N GLY A 247 -1.91 -14.50 -0.60
CA GLY A 247 -3.14 -14.80 0.12
C GLY A 247 -3.12 -14.28 1.55
N ARG A 248 -2.11 -14.68 2.33
CA ARG A 248 -1.99 -14.29 3.74
C ARG A 248 -1.87 -12.79 3.97
N THR A 249 -1.11 -12.10 3.12
CA THR A 249 -0.92 -10.65 3.25
C THR A 249 -2.20 -9.86 2.93
N ASN A 250 -2.99 -10.32 1.95
CA ASN A 250 -4.32 -9.75 1.70
C ASN A 250 -5.29 -10.12 2.84
N ASP A 251 -5.35 -11.38 3.25
CA ASP A 251 -6.24 -11.86 4.30
C ASP A 251 -6.02 -11.11 5.63
N ALA A 252 -4.78 -10.76 5.95
CA ALA A 252 -4.45 -9.91 7.11
C ALA A 252 -5.22 -8.58 7.11
N ILE A 253 -5.40 -7.96 5.94
CA ILE A 253 -6.14 -6.69 5.78
C ILE A 253 -7.65 -6.97 5.71
N LEU A 254 -8.07 -7.90 4.85
CA LEU A 254 -9.46 -8.21 4.56
C LEU A 254 -10.23 -8.71 5.79
N TYR A 255 -9.57 -9.49 6.64
CA TYR A 255 -10.19 -10.16 7.79
C TYR A 255 -9.66 -9.68 9.14
N GLY A 256 -8.49 -9.03 9.19
CA GLY A 256 -7.90 -8.50 10.42
C GLY A 256 -7.65 -6.99 10.42
N GLY A 257 -7.85 -6.31 9.30
CA GLY A 257 -7.59 -4.89 9.14
C GLY A 257 -8.65 -4.04 9.86
N ARG A 258 -8.19 -3.18 10.76
CA ARG A 258 -9.01 -2.21 11.49
C ARG A 258 -8.56 -0.82 11.09
N VAL A 259 -9.49 0.05 10.72
CA VAL A 259 -9.17 1.40 10.25
C VAL A 259 -10.03 2.43 10.97
N HIS A 260 -9.41 3.53 11.38
CA HIS A 260 -10.11 4.70 11.87
C HIS A 260 -9.75 5.91 11.01
N LEU A 261 -10.74 6.47 10.34
CA LEU A 261 -10.61 7.71 9.57
C LEU A 261 -11.29 8.87 10.32
N THR A 262 -10.67 10.04 10.28
CA THR A 262 -11.29 11.29 10.70
C THR A 262 -11.59 12.13 9.47
N VAL A 263 -12.84 12.57 9.34
CA VAL A 263 -13.32 13.30 8.16
C VAL A 263 -13.94 14.65 8.53
N ASP A 264 -13.72 15.65 7.69
CA ASP A 264 -14.48 16.91 7.71
C ASP A 264 -15.71 16.79 6.79
N ALA A 265 -16.71 16.06 7.29
CA ALA A 265 -17.97 15.80 6.60
C ALA A 265 -19.12 15.69 7.60
N ASP A 266 -20.37 15.76 7.12
CA ASP A 266 -21.53 15.56 7.98
C ASP A 266 -21.67 14.09 8.45
N ASP A 267 -22.56 13.88 9.42
CA ASP A 267 -22.83 12.56 10.00
C ASP A 267 -23.36 11.55 9.00
N ALA A 268 -24.10 12.00 7.97
CA ALA A 268 -24.67 11.11 6.98
C ALA A 268 -23.57 10.54 6.08
N ALA A 269 -22.68 11.41 5.58
CA ALA A 269 -21.53 11.04 4.77
C ALA A 269 -20.54 10.16 5.57
N ALA A 270 -20.24 10.54 6.82
CA ALA A 270 -19.37 9.74 7.68
C ALA A 270 -19.95 8.35 7.98
N ARG A 271 -21.25 8.26 8.28
CA ARG A 271 -21.94 6.98 8.50
C ARG A 271 -21.95 6.12 7.24
N GLN A 272 -22.28 6.70 6.09
CA GLN A 272 -22.28 5.98 4.82
C GLN A 272 -20.91 5.40 4.51
N LEU A 273 -19.85 6.21 4.68
CA LEU A 273 -18.47 5.75 4.46
C LEU A 273 -18.12 4.58 5.38
N ALA A 274 -18.42 4.68 6.68
CA ALA A 274 -18.17 3.60 7.65
C ALA A 274 -18.89 2.29 7.27
N GLN A 275 -20.12 2.38 6.73
CA GLN A 275 -20.91 1.22 6.34
C GLN A 275 -20.47 0.58 5.02
N GLN A 276 -19.92 1.37 4.09
CA GLN A 276 -19.56 0.92 2.75
C GLN A 276 -18.10 0.45 2.61
N LEU A 277 -17.19 0.97 3.43
CA LEU A 277 -15.76 0.61 3.38
C LEU A 277 -15.44 -0.86 3.67
N PRO A 278 -16.11 -1.58 4.60
CA PRO A 278 -15.68 -2.93 4.98
C PRO A 278 -15.72 -3.98 3.87
N ALA A 279 -14.75 -4.90 3.88
CA ALA A 279 -14.61 -5.98 2.90
C ALA A 279 -15.81 -6.94 2.84
N LEU A 280 -16.57 -7.06 3.94
CA LEU A 280 -17.77 -7.92 4.02
C LEU A 280 -18.88 -7.53 3.03
N ASN A 281 -18.80 -6.33 2.44
CA ASN A 281 -19.74 -5.87 1.42
C ASN A 281 -19.44 -6.47 0.04
N SER A 282 -18.30 -7.14 -0.13
CA SER A 282 -17.94 -7.86 -1.35
C SER A 282 -18.71 -9.17 -1.46
N ARG A 283 -19.12 -9.53 -2.67
CA ARG A 283 -19.71 -10.85 -2.95
C ARG A 283 -18.73 -12.01 -2.77
N ASP A 284 -17.43 -11.72 -2.81
CA ASP A 284 -16.35 -12.72 -2.71
C ASP A 284 -15.85 -12.91 -1.28
N TYR A 285 -16.39 -12.18 -0.29
CA TYR A 285 -15.99 -12.27 1.11
C TYR A 285 -16.28 -13.63 1.74
N GLY A 286 -15.40 -14.08 2.65
CA GLY A 286 -15.63 -15.22 3.53
C GLY A 286 -14.75 -16.45 3.26
N LYS A 287 -13.75 -16.31 2.39
CA LYS A 287 -12.77 -17.34 2.02
C LYS A 287 -11.37 -16.77 1.97
N GLY A 288 -10.34 -17.60 2.11
CA GLY A 288 -8.97 -17.13 1.97
C GLY A 288 -8.69 -16.57 0.58
N PHE A 289 -7.93 -15.48 0.49
CA PHE A 289 -7.70 -14.79 -0.78
C PHE A 289 -7.00 -15.69 -1.82
N ALA A 290 -6.14 -16.62 -1.39
CA ALA A 290 -5.56 -17.62 -2.29
C ALA A 290 -6.62 -18.55 -2.93
N GLU A 291 -7.66 -18.93 -2.17
CA GLU A 291 -8.79 -19.71 -2.68
C GLU A 291 -9.63 -18.88 -3.65
N ILE A 292 -9.93 -17.62 -3.29
CA ILE A 292 -10.68 -16.68 -4.13
C ILE A 292 -9.96 -16.47 -5.47
N PHE A 293 -8.65 -16.19 -5.42
CA PHE A 293 -7.85 -15.93 -6.61
C PHE A 293 -7.73 -17.17 -7.50
N LYS A 294 -7.63 -18.37 -6.90
CA LYS A 294 -7.68 -19.63 -7.64
C LYS A 294 -9.04 -19.86 -8.30
N ALA A 295 -10.14 -19.59 -7.60
CA ALA A 295 -11.50 -19.70 -8.14
C ALA A 295 -11.78 -18.69 -9.26
N ALA A 296 -11.05 -17.57 -9.26
CA ALA A 296 -11.05 -16.56 -10.32
C ALA A 296 -10.07 -16.87 -11.47
N ASP A 297 -9.56 -18.10 -11.59
CA ASP A 297 -8.55 -18.50 -12.59
C ASP A 297 -7.29 -17.61 -12.59
N TYR A 298 -6.88 -17.11 -11.42
CA TYR A 298 -5.75 -16.19 -11.26
C TYR A 298 -5.92 -14.85 -12.01
N ASP A 299 -7.17 -14.40 -12.16
CA ASP A 299 -7.52 -13.15 -12.81
C ASP A 299 -8.13 -12.15 -11.82
N PHE A 300 -7.38 -11.09 -11.48
CA PHE A 300 -7.83 -10.03 -10.58
C PHE A 300 -9.09 -9.32 -11.09
N TYR A 301 -9.34 -9.27 -12.40
CA TYR A 301 -10.53 -8.60 -12.95
C TYR A 301 -11.83 -9.36 -12.69
N LYS A 302 -11.75 -10.65 -12.33
CA LYS A 302 -12.93 -11.45 -11.97
C LYS A 302 -13.30 -11.33 -10.50
N ILE A 303 -12.39 -10.82 -9.66
CA ILE A 303 -12.62 -10.57 -8.23
C ILE A 303 -13.38 -9.25 -8.10
N ASP A 304 -14.39 -9.23 -7.24
CA ASP A 304 -15.07 -8.01 -6.85
C ASP A 304 -14.09 -7.01 -6.20
N GLY A 305 -13.90 -5.85 -6.83
CA GLY A 305 -13.04 -4.79 -6.34
C GLY A 305 -13.41 -4.31 -4.93
N ALA A 306 -14.65 -4.52 -4.48
CA ALA A 306 -15.05 -4.25 -3.10
C ALA A 306 -14.36 -5.13 -2.05
N LEU A 307 -13.72 -6.23 -2.47
CA LEU A 307 -12.97 -7.12 -1.58
C LEU A 307 -11.69 -6.47 -1.05
N PHE A 308 -11.05 -5.59 -1.82
CA PHE A 308 -9.83 -4.89 -1.42
C PHE A 308 -10.19 -3.75 -0.46
N ALA A 309 -10.48 -4.14 0.77
CA ALA A 309 -11.02 -3.31 1.83
C ALA A 309 -10.57 -3.83 3.20
N PRO A 310 -10.59 -3.00 4.26
CA PRO A 310 -10.35 -3.46 5.62
C PRO A 310 -11.54 -4.29 6.16
N ALA A 311 -11.29 -5.09 7.19
CA ALA A 311 -12.32 -5.87 7.87
C ALA A 311 -13.31 -4.99 8.67
N GLU A 312 -12.77 -3.99 9.36
CA GLU A 312 -13.52 -3.17 10.34
C GLU A 312 -13.10 -1.70 10.27
N VAL A 313 -14.08 -0.80 10.36
CA VAL A 313 -13.90 0.63 10.09
C VAL A 313 -14.65 1.49 11.10
N TRP A 314 -13.99 2.55 11.55
CA TRP A 314 -14.57 3.68 12.25
C TRP A 314 -14.36 4.96 11.45
N VAL A 315 -15.39 5.80 11.37
CA VAL A 315 -15.30 7.12 10.74
C VAL A 315 -15.83 8.17 11.71
N SER A 316 -14.96 9.10 12.11
CA SER A 316 -15.32 10.22 12.99
C SER A 316 -15.52 11.49 12.18
N SER A 317 -16.64 12.19 12.40
CA SER A 317 -16.90 13.51 11.82
C SER A 317 -16.32 14.62 12.70
N LEU A 318 -15.54 15.53 12.10
CA LEU A 318 -15.10 16.76 12.75
C LEU A 318 -16.23 17.78 12.94
N GLN A 319 -17.29 17.70 12.13
CA GLN A 319 -18.39 18.67 12.18
C GLN A 319 -19.28 18.46 13.42
N SER A 320 -19.43 17.21 13.87
CA SER A 320 -20.29 16.85 15.01
C SER A 320 -19.54 16.22 16.19
N GLY A 321 -18.37 15.63 15.96
CA GLY A 321 -17.68 14.76 16.91
C GLY A 321 -18.23 13.33 17.00
N ALA A 322 -19.26 12.98 16.23
CA ALA A 322 -19.81 11.64 16.20
C ALA A 322 -18.87 10.65 15.50
N THR A 323 -18.91 9.38 15.92
CA THR A 323 -18.15 8.29 15.30
C THR A 323 -19.10 7.16 14.89
N PHE A 324 -18.94 6.70 13.66
CA PHE A 324 -19.73 5.64 13.06
C PHE A 324 -18.86 4.41 12.85
N HIS A 325 -19.46 3.24 13.00
CA HIS A 325 -18.78 1.95 12.90
C HIS A 325 -19.43 1.11 11.81
N GLY A 326 -18.60 0.34 11.11
CA GLY A 326 -19.03 -0.70 10.21
C GLY A 326 -17.97 -1.79 10.13
N GLY A 327 -18.39 -3.00 9.78
CA GLY A 327 -17.47 -4.12 9.66
C GLY A 327 -17.27 -4.92 10.94
N ARG A 328 -16.38 -5.91 10.82
CA ARG A 328 -15.92 -6.77 11.90
C ARG A 328 -14.70 -7.54 11.43
N CYS A 329 -13.80 -7.87 12.34
CA CYS A 329 -12.73 -8.81 12.06
C CYS A 329 -13.24 -10.27 12.07
N ASP A 330 -12.58 -11.12 11.28
CA ASP A 330 -12.81 -12.56 11.20
C ASP A 330 -11.55 -13.34 11.57
N TYR A 331 -11.19 -13.29 12.85
CA TYR A 331 -9.97 -13.92 13.35
C TYR A 331 -10.05 -15.45 13.35
N GLU A 332 -11.24 -16.04 13.35
CA GLU A 332 -11.43 -17.50 13.22
C GLU A 332 -10.92 -17.98 11.86
N LEU A 333 -11.27 -17.27 10.78
CA LEU A 333 -10.78 -17.55 9.44
C LEU A 333 -9.25 -17.43 9.38
N LEU A 334 -8.66 -16.37 9.94
CA LEU A 334 -7.21 -16.19 9.99
C LEU A 334 -6.52 -17.29 10.82
N ARG A 335 -7.10 -17.65 11.97
CA ARG A 335 -6.57 -18.69 12.84
C ARG A 335 -6.52 -20.03 12.11
N GLY A 336 -7.59 -20.41 11.43
CA GLY A 336 -7.67 -21.66 10.65
C GLY A 336 -6.65 -21.73 9.50
N GLN A 337 -6.20 -20.58 8.97
CA GLN A 337 -5.21 -20.52 7.91
C GLN A 337 -3.76 -20.49 8.41
N TRP A 338 -3.50 -19.83 9.55
CA TRP A 338 -2.14 -19.49 9.97
C TRP A 338 -1.64 -20.36 11.11
N GLN A 339 -2.54 -20.92 11.92
CA GLN A 339 -2.19 -21.88 12.97
C GLN A 339 -2.44 -23.30 12.45
N VAL A 340 -1.36 -24.05 12.27
CA VAL A 340 -1.46 -25.50 12.06
C VAL A 340 -1.64 -26.12 13.43
N GLY A 341 -2.73 -26.88 13.62
CA GLY A 341 -3.12 -27.45 14.91
C GLY A 341 -1.96 -28.08 15.66
N CYS A 342 -1.81 -27.70 16.92
CA CYS A 342 -0.98 -28.42 17.90
C CYS A 342 -1.77 -29.61 18.47
#